data_AF-A0A3P7RFB5-F1
#
_entry.id   AF-A0A3P7RFB5-F1
#
_cell.length_a   1.000
_cell.length_b   1.000
_cell.length_c   1.000
_cell.angle_alpha   90.00
_cell.angle_beta   90.00
_cell.angle_gamma   90.00
#
_symmetry.space_group_name_H-M   'P 1'
#
loop_
_entity.id
_entity.type
_entity.pdbx_description
1 polymer ?
#
loop_
_entity_poly.entity_id
_entity_poly.type
_entity_poly.pdbx_seq_one_letter_code
_entity_poly.pdbx_strand_id
1 'polypeptide(L)'
;MCSKNSHGESSIVPVLRKGSAVVATRAHMHYVVTEYGIAYLFGKSLRQRAHALIQIAHPDFSRLTFLLSLLFTLHSSLALPFFASSIIHAIA
;
A
#
# COMPACT_ATOMS: atom_id res chain seq x y z
N MET A 1 5.77 0.24 18.50
CA MET A 1 6.83 -0.01 17.49
C MET A 1 7.18 1.33 16.86
N CYS A 2 8.42 1.55 16.41
CA CYS A 2 8.75 2.75 15.65
C CYS A 2 8.27 2.60 14.20
N SER A 3 7.64 3.64 13.64
CA SER A 3 7.18 3.68 12.25
C SER A 3 8.34 3.76 11.26
N LYS A 4 9.51 4.23 11.72
CA LYS A 4 10.79 4.21 11.00
C LYS A 4 11.76 3.23 11.65
N ASN A 5 12.53 2.51 10.84
CA ASN A 5 13.68 1.75 11.31
C ASN A 5 14.89 2.69 11.53
N SER A 6 15.96 2.17 12.15
CA SER A 6 17.21 2.91 12.40
C SER A 6 17.88 3.43 11.12
N HIS A 7 17.52 2.89 9.96
CA HIS A 7 17.99 3.27 8.63
C HIS A 7 17.06 4.28 7.92
N GLY A 8 15.99 4.74 8.59
CA GLY A 8 15.03 5.71 8.06
C GLY A 8 13.98 5.13 7.11
N GLU A 9 13.91 3.81 6.91
CA GLU A 9 12.89 3.15 6.09
C GLU A 9 11.59 2.89 6.87
N SER A 10 10.45 2.78 6.17
CA SER A 10 9.15 2.54 6.82
C SER A 10 8.97 1.09 7.26
N SER A 11 8.45 0.91 8.48
CA SER A 11 8.06 -0.41 9.00
C SER A 11 6.74 -0.91 8.39
N ILE A 12 5.93 -0.01 7.82
CA ILE A 12 4.69 -0.33 7.11
C ILE A 12 4.98 -0.22 5.61
N VAL A 13 4.95 -1.36 4.92
CA VAL A 13 5.20 -1.46 3.47
C VAL A 13 4.03 -2.15 2.77
N PRO A 14 3.70 -1.75 1.53
CA PRO A 14 2.59 -2.37 0.78
C PRO A 14 2.91 -3.80 0.35
N VAL A 15 4.20 -4.10 0.12
CA VAL A 15 4.68 -5.41 -0.31
C VAL A 15 5.95 -5.73 0.46
N LEU A 16 5.97 -6.92 1.07
CA LEU A 16 7.17 -7.42 1.75
C LEU A 16 8.25 -7.75 0.72
N ARG A 17 9.52 -7.58 1.10
CA ARG A 17 10.65 -7.95 0.22
C ARG A 17 10.58 -9.46 -0.05
N LYS A 18 10.97 -9.86 -1.26
CA LYS A 18 11.05 -11.30 -1.62
C LYS A 18 11.97 -12.01 -0.63
N GLY A 19 11.48 -13.08 -0.01
CA GLY A 19 12.21 -13.83 1.02
C GLY A 19 12.03 -13.33 2.46
N SER A 20 11.19 -12.33 2.70
CA SER A 20 10.84 -11.93 4.07
C SER A 20 10.01 -13.02 4.78
N ALA A 21 10.45 -13.41 5.98
CA ALA A 21 9.69 -14.33 6.84
C ALA A 21 8.47 -13.60 7.43
N VAL A 22 7.27 -14.16 7.21
CA VAL A 22 6.01 -13.63 7.77
C VAL A 22 5.71 -14.34 9.07
N VAL A 23 5.99 -13.67 10.20
CA VAL A 23 5.76 -14.23 11.54
C VAL A 23 4.30 -14.05 11.99
N ALA A 24 3.71 -12.89 11.69
CA ALA A 24 2.32 -12.60 11.99
C ALA A 24 1.49 -12.59 10.71
N THR A 25 0.53 -13.51 10.58
CA THR A 25 -0.38 -13.56 9.43
C THR A 25 -1.46 -12.48 9.54
N ARG A 26 -2.06 -12.11 8.41
CA ARG A 26 -3.17 -11.14 8.34
C ARG A 26 -4.32 -11.44 9.31
N ALA A 27 -4.58 -12.71 9.62
CA ALA A 27 -5.67 -13.11 10.52
C ALA A 27 -5.33 -12.89 12.00
N HIS A 28 -4.06 -13.00 12.39
CA HIS A 28 -3.61 -12.93 13.78
C HIS A 28 -3.41 -11.50 14.30
N MET A 29 -3.34 -10.51 13.42
CA MET A 29 -2.96 -9.16 13.79
C MET A 29 -4.20 -8.32 14.13
N HIS A 30 -4.41 -8.05 15.42
CA HIS A 30 -5.55 -7.29 15.94
C HIS A 30 -5.27 -5.79 16.08
N TYR A 31 -4.14 -5.43 16.70
CA TYR A 31 -3.74 -4.06 16.97
C TYR A 31 -2.32 -3.78 16.46
N VAL A 32 -2.13 -2.67 15.74
CA VAL A 32 -0.81 -2.09 15.47
C VAL A 32 -0.69 -0.81 16.28
N VAL A 33 0.43 -0.62 16.96
CA VAL A 33 0.73 0.59 17.73
C VAL A 33 2.03 1.21 17.23
N THR A 34 1.94 2.44 16.72
CA THR A 34 3.08 3.29 16.34
C THR A 34 3.09 4.56 17.21
N GLU A 35 4.16 5.33 17.10
CA GLU A 35 4.29 6.66 17.70
C GLU A 35 3.23 7.67 17.21
N TYR A 36 2.57 7.39 16.08
CA TYR A 36 1.51 8.23 15.52
C TYR A 36 0.10 7.79 15.93
N GLY A 37 -0.06 6.63 16.57
CA GLY A 37 -1.34 6.17 17.09
C GLY A 37 -1.54 4.66 17.05
N ILE A 38 -2.81 4.25 17.13
CA ILE A 38 -3.23 2.86 17.27
C ILE A 38 -4.19 2.50 16.13
N ALA A 39 -3.89 1.45 15.38
CA ALA A 39 -4.78 0.91 14.35
C ALA A 39 -5.35 -0.44 14.79
N TYR A 40 -6.68 -0.49 14.91
CA TYR A 40 -7.42 -1.74 15.09
C TYR A 40 -7.78 -2.34 13.73
N LEU A 41 -7.42 -3.61 13.49
CA LEU A 41 -7.59 -4.29 12.19
C LEU A 41 -8.51 -5.50 12.22
N PHE A 42 -8.91 -5.98 13.40
CA PHE A 42 -9.79 -7.15 13.51
C PHE A 42 -11.19 -6.83 12.98
N GLY A 43 -11.76 -7.74 12.19
CA GLY A 43 -13.06 -7.56 11.55
C GLY A 43 -13.11 -6.56 10.38
N LYS A 44 -11.99 -5.92 10.02
CA LYS A 44 -11.92 -4.94 8.91
C LYS A 44 -11.59 -5.60 7.58
N SER A 45 -12.16 -5.06 6.49
CA SER A 45 -11.81 -5.46 5.12
C SER A 45 -10.37 -5.04 4.75
N LEU A 46 -9.78 -5.66 3.72
CA LEU A 46 -8.41 -5.34 3.28
C LEU A 46 -8.21 -3.85 3.00
N ARG A 47 -9.19 -3.19 2.36
CA ARG A 47 -9.15 -1.75 2.09
C ARG A 47 -9.18 -0.93 3.38
N GLN A 48 -10.08 -1.26 4.29
CA GLN A 48 -10.18 -0.57 5.59
C GLN A 48 -8.92 -0.78 6.44
N ARG A 49 -8.29 -1.96 6.34
CA ARG A 49 -7.01 -2.23 7.01
C ARG A 49 -5.88 -1.40 6.42
N ALA A 50 -5.81 -1.30 5.10
CA ALA A 50 -4.84 -0.44 4.43
C ALA A 50 -5.03 1.03 4.87
N HIS A 51 -6.26 1.54 4.87
CA HIS A 51 -6.54 2.90 5.36
C HIS A 51 -6.13 3.11 6.83
N ALA A 52 -6.48 2.16 7.71
CA ALA A 52 -6.10 2.25 9.12
C ALA A 52 -4.58 2.22 9.32
N LEU A 53 -3.86 1.42 8.54
CA LEU A 53 -2.39 1.37 8.56
C LEU A 53 -1.75 2.65 8.02
N ILE A 54 -2.30 3.23 6.94
CA ILE A 54 -1.81 4.48 6.35
C ILE A 54 -1.97 5.65 7.33
N GLN A 55 -3.04 5.67 8.13
CA GLN A 55 -3.29 6.73 9.13
C GLN A 55 -2.29 6.73 10.28
N ILE A 56 -1.78 5.56 10.68
CA ILE A 56 -0.79 5.44 11.77
C ILE A 56 0.66 5.40 11.26
N ALA A 57 0.87 5.46 9.94
CA ALA A 57 2.21 5.50 9.34
C ALA A 57 2.78 6.92 9.39
N HIS A 58 4.12 7.02 9.43
CA HIS A 58 4.82 8.30 9.35
C HIS A 58 4.42 9.08 8.08
N PRO A 59 4.14 10.40 8.17
CA PRO A 59 3.60 11.21 7.07
C PRO A 59 4.40 11.14 5.75
N ASP A 60 5.73 11.09 5.82
CA ASP A 60 6.62 10.90 4.66
C ASP A 60 6.26 9.69 3.78
N PHE A 61 5.79 8.60 4.39
CA PHE A 61 5.51 7.34 3.70
C PHE A 61 4.02 7.16 3.36
N SER A 62 3.12 7.88 4.03
CA SER A 62 1.68 7.84 3.75
C SER A 62 1.36 8.36 2.34
N ARG A 63 2.06 9.42 1.88
CA ARG A 63 1.86 10.00 0.54
C ARG A 63 2.34 9.09 -0.59
N LEU A 64 3.51 8.46 -0.43
CA LEU A 64 4.08 7.55 -1.42
C LEU A 64 3.23 6.27 -1.60
N THR A 65 2.75 5.71 -0.48
CA THR A 65 1.91 4.52 -0.51
C THR A 65 0.55 4.81 -1.18
N PHE A 66 0.01 6.02 -0.98
CA PHE A 66 -1.21 6.46 -1.64
C PHE A 66 -1.04 6.58 -3.16
N LEU A 67 0.04 7.19 -3.63
CA LEU A 67 0.32 7.33 -5.07
C LEU A 67 0.53 5.97 -5.76
N LEU A 68 1.19 5.01 -5.09
CA LEU A 68 1.36 3.66 -5.64
C LEU A 68 0.02 2.91 -5.74
N SER A 69 -0.86 3.04 -4.73
CA SER A 69 -2.22 2.48 -4.78
C SER A 69 -3.03 3.09 -5.91
N LEU A 70 -2.84 4.39 -6.20
CA LEU A 70 -3.55 5.10 -7.26
C LEU A 70 -3.05 4.69 -8.65
N LEU A 71 -1.74 4.50 -8.82
CA LEU A 71 -1.14 3.93 -10.03
C LEU A 71 -1.63 2.49 -10.31
N PHE A 72 -1.72 1.65 -9.29
CA PHE A 72 -2.20 0.28 -9.44
C PHE A 72 -3.70 0.21 -9.79
N THR A 73 -4.49 1.16 -9.25
CA THR A 73 -5.91 1.30 -9.58
C THR A 73 -6.12 1.87 -10.99
N LEU A 74 -5.28 2.80 -11.45
CA LEU A 74 -5.34 3.32 -12.82
C LEU A 74 -4.93 2.28 -13.87
N HIS A 75 -3.94 1.42 -13.60
CA HIS A 75 -3.58 0.34 -14.52
C HIS A 75 -4.69 -0.72 -14.65
N SER A 76 -5.50 -0.91 -13.60
CA SER A 76 -6.60 -1.88 -13.59
C SER A 76 -7.89 -1.36 -14.25
N SER A 77 -8.02 -0.04 -14.45
CA SER A 77 -9.16 0.58 -15.12
C SER A 77 -8.98 0.73 -16.64
N LEU A 78 -7.82 0.29 -17.16
CA LEU A 78 -7.45 0.34 -18.58
C LEU A 78 -7.44 -1.05 -19.24
N ALA A 79 -8.25 -1.98 -18.72
CA ALA A 79 -8.69 -3.15 -19.47
C ALA A 79 -9.89 -2.77 -20.37
N LEU A 80 -9.65 -1.89 -21.34
CA LEU A 80 -10.43 -1.83 -22.58
C LEU A 80 -9.82 -2.84 -23.56
N PRO A 81 -10.62 -3.69 -24.23
CA PRO A 81 -10.11 -4.73 -25.11
C PRO A 81 -9.80 -4.16 -26.51
N PHE A 82 -8.82 -3.27 -26.65
CA PHE A 82 -8.44 -2.69 -27.95
C PHE A 82 -6.95 -2.26 -27.90
N PHE A 83 -5.96 -3.07 -28.28
CA PHE A 83 -5.62 -3.32 -29.69
C PHE A 83 -6.60 -2.71 -30.71
N ALA A 84 -6.60 -1.39 -30.87
CA ALA A 84 -7.08 -0.75 -32.10
C ALA A 84 -6.44 0.64 -32.31
N SER A 85 -5.56 0.71 -33.30
CA SER A 85 -5.52 1.76 -34.34
C SER A 85 -5.05 3.20 -34.10
N SER A 86 -4.79 3.71 -32.90
CA SER A 86 -4.56 5.18 -32.78
C SER A 86 -3.13 5.67 -32.48
N ILE A 87 -2.15 4.77 -32.28
CA ILE A 87 -0.73 5.19 -32.27
C ILE A 87 -0.19 5.42 -33.71
N ILE A 88 -0.89 4.92 -34.75
CA ILE A 88 -0.47 5.13 -36.15
C ILE A 88 -0.70 6.59 -36.62
N HIS A 89 -1.52 7.40 -35.94
CA HIS A 89 -1.65 8.84 -36.27
C HIS A 89 -0.69 9.74 -35.48
N ALA A 90 0.36 9.19 -34.86
CA ALA A 90 1.46 9.99 -34.33
C ALA A 90 2.32 10.69 -35.42
N ILE A 91 2.04 10.50 -36.72
CA ILE A 91 2.87 11.02 -37.83
C ILE A 91 1.99 11.34 -39.05
N ALA A 92 1.20 12.41 -39.03
CA ALA A 92 0.66 13.12 -40.20
C ALA A 92 0.04 14.47 -39.79
#